data_AF-A0A9W8QDI0-F1
#
_entry.id   AF-A0A9W8QDI0-F1
#
_cell.length_a   1.000
_cell.length_b   1.000
_cell.length_c   1.000
_cell.angle_alpha   90.00
_cell.angle_beta   90.00
_cell.angle_gamma   90.00
#
_symmetry.space_group_name_H-M   'P 1'
#
loop_
_entity.id
_entity.type
_entity.pdbx_description
1 polymer ?
#
loop_
_entity_poly.entity_id
_entity_poly.type
_entity_poly.pdbx_seq_one_letter_code
_entity_poly.pdbx_strand_id
1 'polypeptide(L)'
;MRVPIEVEERFASGFGDWRQRRLTAREIAMLQLMNIVTDRPNWSVEIYESTVIAHWASELSSSELISPAAWSWCVAELRDKALYHGMFNLTVGCRS
;
A
#
# COMPACT_ATOMS: atom_id res chain seq x y z
N MET A 1 -22.83 36.83 -7.70
CA MET A 1 -22.70 36.94 -6.24
C MET A 1 -22.26 35.57 -5.72
N ARG A 2 -21.03 35.45 -5.18
CA ARG A 2 -20.48 34.19 -4.66
C ARG A 2 -20.63 34.24 -3.15
N VAL A 3 -21.45 33.33 -2.59
CA VAL A 3 -21.57 33.17 -1.14
C VAL A 3 -20.29 32.46 -0.66
N PRO A 4 -19.56 33.01 0.32
CA PRO A 4 -18.47 32.29 0.96
C PRO A 4 -19.08 31.15 1.78
N ILE A 5 -18.70 29.92 1.48
CA ILE A 5 -19.09 28.75 2.25
C ILE A 5 -18.06 28.56 3.37
N GLU A 6 -18.54 28.48 4.60
CA GLU A 6 -17.74 28.28 5.81
C GLU A 6 -16.95 26.96 5.74
N VAL A 7 -15.78 26.94 6.37
CA VAL A 7 -14.76 25.87 6.22
C VAL A 7 -15.32 24.50 6.60
N GLU A 8 -16.26 24.45 7.53
CA GLU A 8 -16.91 23.24 8.02
C GLU A 8 -17.80 22.57 6.96
N GLU A 9 -18.35 23.31 5.99
CA GLU A 9 -19.18 22.74 4.91
C GLU A 9 -18.34 22.17 3.74
N ARG A 10 -17.03 22.42 3.71
CA ARG A 10 -16.12 21.89 2.67
C ARG A 10 -15.90 20.38 2.74
N PHE A 11 -16.14 19.76 3.89
CA PHE A 11 -16.01 18.31 4.03
C PHE A 11 -17.21 17.55 3.44
N ALA A 12 -18.31 18.22 3.12
CA ALA A 12 -19.54 17.61 2.61
C ALA A 12 -19.72 17.71 1.08
N SER A 13 -18.93 18.53 0.36
CA SER A 13 -19.04 18.68 -1.10
C SER A 13 -18.14 17.69 -1.85
N GLY A 14 -18.43 16.40 -1.73
CA GLY A 14 -17.59 15.32 -2.25
C GLY A 14 -17.66 15.00 -3.76
N PHE A 15 -18.47 15.69 -4.58
CA PHE A 15 -18.88 15.09 -5.87
C PHE A 15 -18.78 15.94 -7.14
N GLY A 16 -18.26 17.18 -7.09
CA GLY A 16 -18.21 18.05 -8.29
C GLY A 16 -16.84 18.17 -8.95
N ASP A 17 -15.84 18.57 -8.17
CA ASP A 17 -14.59 19.13 -8.72
C ASP A 17 -13.35 18.26 -8.45
N TRP A 18 -13.46 17.28 -7.55
CA TRP A 18 -12.33 16.41 -7.22
C TRP A 18 -12.29 15.23 -8.18
N ARG A 19 -11.38 15.28 -9.16
CA ARG A 19 -11.06 14.16 -10.05
C ARG A 19 -9.68 13.62 -9.71
N GLN A 20 -9.60 12.53 -8.95
CA GLN A 20 -8.34 11.81 -8.81
C GLN A 20 -7.94 11.24 -10.18
N ARG A 21 -6.68 11.38 -10.55
CA ARG A 21 -6.17 10.76 -11.78
C ARG A 21 -6.41 9.26 -11.67
N ARG A 22 -7.10 8.69 -12.67
CA ARG A 22 -7.36 7.24 -12.72
C ARG A 22 -6.03 6.49 -12.72
N LEU A 23 -5.92 5.48 -11.87
CA LEU A 23 -4.77 4.60 -11.85
C LEU A 23 -4.66 3.84 -13.16
N THR A 24 -3.44 3.68 -13.62
CA THR A 24 -3.07 2.80 -14.73
C THR A 24 -3.22 1.35 -14.33
N ALA A 25 -3.35 0.45 -15.31
CA ALA A 25 -3.41 -0.99 -15.05
C ALA A 25 -2.17 -1.50 -14.28
N ARG A 26 -0.99 -0.91 -14.51
CA ARG A 26 0.24 -1.24 -13.77
C ARG A 26 0.18 -0.81 -12.31
N GLU A 27 -0.30 0.40 -12.04
CA GLU A 27 -0.49 0.88 -10.66
C GLU A 27 -1.51 0.01 -9.91
N ILE A 28 -2.61 -0.38 -10.56
CA ILE A 28 -3.59 -1.31 -9.99
C ILE A 28 -2.96 -2.68 -9.70
N ALA A 29 -2.19 -3.23 -10.64
CA ALA A 29 -1.50 -4.51 -10.46
C ALA A 29 -0.50 -4.47 -9.29
N MET A 30 0.24 -3.35 -9.13
CA MET A 30 1.14 -3.16 -7.99
C MET A 30 0.39 -3.13 -6.65
N LEU A 31 -0.78 -2.47 -6.60
CA LEU A 31 -1.64 -2.47 -5.41
C LEU A 31 -2.17 -3.87 -5.08
N GLN A 32 -2.62 -4.62 -6.08
CA GLN A 32 -3.07 -6.00 -5.90
C GLN A 32 -1.96 -6.90 -5.39
N LEU A 33 -0.75 -6.75 -5.94
CA LEU A 33 0.44 -7.47 -5.49
C LEU A 33 0.78 -7.16 -4.03
N MET A 34 0.77 -5.89 -3.66
CA MET A 34 1.01 -5.49 -2.27
C MET A 34 -0.05 -6.07 -1.33
N ASN A 35 -1.33 -6.07 -1.72
CA ASN A 35 -2.40 -6.70 -0.94
C ASN A 35 -2.15 -8.20 -0.72
N ILE A 36 -1.81 -8.93 -1.79
CA ILE A 36 -1.52 -10.38 -1.70
C ILE A 36 -0.36 -10.66 -0.72
N VAL A 37 0.64 -9.78 -0.63
CA VAL A 37 1.72 -9.93 0.34
C VAL A 37 1.24 -9.58 1.75
N THR A 38 0.54 -8.46 1.93
CA THR A 38 0.09 -7.99 3.26
C THR A 38 -1.02 -8.84 3.89
N ASP A 39 -1.77 -9.60 3.09
CA ASP A 39 -2.79 -10.53 3.57
C ASP A 39 -2.18 -11.82 4.17
N ARG A 40 -0.88 -12.07 3.95
CA ARG A 40 -0.19 -13.24 4.52
C ARG A 40 0.06 -13.06 6.02
N PRO A 41 -0.05 -14.13 6.82
CA PRO A 41 0.38 -14.08 8.21
C PRO A 41 1.88 -13.77 8.27
N ASN A 42 2.31 -13.01 9.28
CA ASN A 42 3.71 -12.67 9.51
C ASN A 42 4.44 -11.99 8.34
N TRP A 43 3.73 -11.45 7.35
CA TRP A 43 4.33 -10.81 6.17
C TRP A 43 5.36 -9.75 6.56
N SER A 44 5.11 -8.99 7.64
CA SER A 44 5.97 -7.91 8.12
C SER A 44 7.30 -8.40 8.69
N VAL A 45 7.40 -9.68 9.07
CA VAL A 45 8.65 -10.31 9.53
C VAL A 45 9.32 -11.03 8.35
N GLU A 46 8.53 -11.75 7.56
CA GLU A 46 9.03 -12.58 6.45
C GLU A 46 9.56 -11.75 5.26
N ILE A 47 9.15 -10.50 5.11
CA ILE A 47 9.62 -9.58 4.04
C ILE A 47 11.14 -9.29 4.10
N TYR A 48 11.82 -9.66 5.18
CA TYR A 48 13.28 -9.55 5.29
C TYR A 48 14.01 -10.82 4.84
N GLU A 49 13.33 -11.95 4.77
CA GLU A 49 13.90 -13.24 4.39
C GLU A 49 14.00 -13.38 2.86
N SER A 50 15.23 -13.48 2.35
CA SER A 50 15.50 -13.48 0.90
C SER A 50 14.89 -14.70 0.17
N THR A 51 14.84 -15.85 0.83
CA THR A 51 14.25 -17.09 0.30
C THR A 51 12.74 -16.95 0.14
N VAL A 52 12.08 -16.31 1.11
CA VAL A 52 10.63 -16.06 1.09
C VAL A 52 10.27 -15.07 -0.01
N ILE A 53 11.04 -13.98 -0.17
CA ILE A 53 10.83 -13.00 -1.24
C ILE A 53 11.01 -13.65 -2.62
N ALA A 54 12.02 -14.51 -2.79
CA ALA A 54 12.23 -15.23 -4.05
C ALA A 54 11.06 -16.17 -4.36
N HIS A 55 10.53 -16.85 -3.34
CA HIS A 55 9.34 -17.68 -3.48
C HIS A 55 8.13 -16.84 -3.89
N TRP A 56 7.83 -15.73 -3.20
CA TRP A 56 6.72 -14.85 -3.56
C TRP A 56 6.87 -14.23 -4.95
N ALA A 57 8.09 -13.83 -5.34
CA ALA A 57 8.36 -13.33 -6.68
C ALA A 57 8.05 -14.38 -7.75
N SER A 58 8.39 -15.65 -7.49
CA SER A 58 8.08 -16.77 -8.40
C SER A 58 6.59 -17.05 -8.48
N GLU A 59 5.88 -17.00 -7.34
CA GLU A 59 4.43 -17.22 -7.26
C GLU A 59 3.64 -16.13 -8.00
N LEU A 60 4.11 -14.89 -7.89
CA LEU A 60 3.46 -13.69 -8.43
C LEU A 60 3.98 -13.29 -9.82
N SER A 61 4.94 -14.06 -10.38
CA SER A 61 5.53 -13.83 -11.70
C SER A 61 4.53 -13.99 -12.86
N SER A 62 3.35 -14.54 -12.60
CA SER A 62 2.28 -14.74 -13.58
C SER A 62 1.68 -13.42 -14.11
N SER A 63 1.89 -12.31 -13.42
CA SER A 63 1.39 -11.00 -13.86
C SER A 63 2.35 -10.31 -14.83
N GLU A 64 2.04 -10.32 -16.13
CA GLU A 64 2.78 -9.61 -17.19
C GLU A 64 2.89 -8.09 -16.96
N LEU A 65 2.04 -7.52 -16.10
CA LEU A 65 2.02 -6.10 -15.78
C LEU A 65 3.08 -5.68 -14.75
N ILE A 66 3.70 -6.62 -14.04
CA ILE A 66 4.70 -6.35 -13.01
C ILE A 66 6.09 -6.60 -13.59
N SER A 67 6.83 -5.52 -13.84
CA SER A 67 8.24 -5.64 -14.21
C SER A 67 9.09 -6.01 -12.98
N PRO A 68 10.29 -6.57 -13.19
CA PRO A 68 11.23 -6.82 -12.09
C PRO A 68 11.55 -5.55 -11.26
N ALA A 69 11.60 -4.38 -11.91
CA ALA A 69 11.81 -3.10 -11.22
C ALA A 69 10.60 -2.72 -10.35
N ALA A 70 9.38 -2.92 -10.83
CA ALA A 70 8.17 -2.67 -10.06
C ALA A 70 8.06 -3.61 -8.85
N TRP A 71 8.44 -4.88 -9.01
CA TRP A 71 8.56 -5.83 -7.90
C TRP A 71 9.55 -5.35 -6.83
N SER A 72 10.79 -5.01 -7.24
CA SER A 72 11.81 -4.50 -6.32
C SER A 72 11.35 -3.24 -5.57
N TRP A 73 10.63 -2.36 -6.26
CA TRP A 73 10.04 -1.18 -5.62
C TRP A 73 8.96 -1.57 -4.60
N CYS A 74 8.05 -2.48 -4.93
CA CYS A 74 7.02 -2.96 -4.00
C CYS A 74 7.64 -3.60 -2.75
N VAL A 75 8.70 -4.40 -2.90
CA VAL A 75 9.41 -5.00 -1.76
C VAL A 75 10.04 -3.92 -0.87
N ALA A 76 10.65 -2.89 -1.45
CA ALA A 76 11.22 -1.78 -0.68
C ALA A 76 10.15 -1.01 0.10
N GLU A 77 9.03 -0.69 -0.54
CA GLU A 77 7.89 -0.03 0.08
C GLU A 77 7.27 -0.87 1.22
N LEU A 78 7.11 -2.19 1.01
CA LEU A 78 6.59 -3.10 2.03
C LEU A 78 7.53 -3.21 3.24
N ARG A 79 8.85 -3.19 3.02
CA ARG A 79 9.84 -3.17 4.12
C ARG A 79 9.76 -1.90 4.94
N ASP A 80 9.59 -0.75 4.29
CA ASP A 80 9.39 0.53 4.98
C ASP A 80 8.12 0.47 5.85
N LYS A 81 7.01 -0.03 5.30
CA LYS A 81 5.75 -0.23 6.04
C LYS A 81 5.86 -1.23 7.19
N ALA A 82 6.64 -2.30 7.02
CA ALA A 82 6.86 -3.29 8.08
C ALA A 82 7.57 -2.68 9.31
N LEU A 83 8.49 -1.72 9.10
CA LEU A 83 9.10 -0.96 10.20
C LEU A 83 8.05 -0.21 11.01
N TYR A 84 7.11 0.48 10.33
CA TYR A 84 6.00 1.15 11.00
C TYR A 84 5.06 0.18 11.72
N HIS A 85 4.83 -1.00 11.17
CA HIS A 85 3.99 -2.03 11.80
C HIS A 85 4.59 -2.52 13.13
N GLY A 86 5.90 -2.73 13.18
CA GLY A 86 6.63 -3.05 14.41
C GLY A 86 6.59 -1.91 15.44
N MET A 87 6.75 -0.66 14.98
CA MET A 87 6.64 0.52 15.84
C MET A 87 5.23 0.69 16.43
N PHE A 88 4.18 0.49 15.62
CA PHE A 88 2.80 0.60 16.10
C PHE A 88 2.49 -0.45 17.18
N ASN A 89 2.87 -1.70 16.96
CA ASN A 89 2.71 -2.77 17.94
C ASN A 89 3.47 -2.50 19.27
N LEU A 90 4.61 -1.83 19.22
CA LEU A 90 5.35 -1.40 20.42
C LEU A 90 4.70 -0.20 21.13
N THR A 91 4.01 0.68 20.41
CA THR A 91 3.36 1.87 21.00
C THR A 91 1.97 1.62 21.57
N VAL A 92 1.21 0.65 21.03
CA VAL A 92 -0.14 0.31 21.52
C VAL A 92 -0.09 -0.72 22.66
N GLY A 93 0.98 -1.51 22.78
CA GLY A 93 1.22 -2.41 23.92
C GLY A 93 1.55 -1.70 25.25
N CYS A 94 1.58 -0.37 25.27
CA CYS A 94 1.83 0.45 26.45
C CYS A 94 0.62 1.32 26.82
N ARG A 95 -0.59 0.78 26.76
CA ARG A 95 -1.73 1.26 27.56
C ARG A 95 -2.45 0.06 28.16
N SER A 96 -2.58 0.14 29.48
CA SER A 96 -3.06 -0.86 30.44
C SER A 96 -4.46 -1.37 30.20
#